data_AF-A0A7C6L9X4-F1
#
_entry.id   AF-A0A7C6L9X4-F1
#
_cell.length_a   1.000
_cell.length_b   1.000
_cell.length_c   1.000
_cell.angle_alpha   90.00
_cell.angle_beta   90.00
_cell.angle_gamma   90.00
#
_symmetry.space_group_name_H-M   'P 1'
#
loop_
_entity.id
_entity.type
_entity.pdbx_description
1 polymer ?
#
loop_
_entity_poly.entity_id
_entity_poly.type
_entity_poly.pdbx_seq_one_letter_code
_entity_poly.pdbx_strand_id
1 'polypeptide(L)'
;MNRLETEFTTAGIDFSKVGFYDDPNFLICEQRNHRYLETYAEYVLTKKYAPEYIERAKKEIPFIANLLNEELIKDGRLGACIDISIGLSRILEQEGFWNYIPKGSLTIDFPAATKIQKKFFYTANFGNFDAGHVWVVAPPFTVIDLSVKQQPYQDKAAEYLPNFICSTSEIGTKANDSDIISPEGIVYMKMHGINNGMNHIKPDWKEFLVKFKSIEVKENNVVLKYITTGISAPDMPIEKVETLRVSGRITIEIYNDIIIPKLKEFRESNQ
;
A
#
# COMPACT_ATOMS: atom_id res chain seq x y z
N MET A 1 -20.82 10.94 16.02
CA MET A 1 -19.84 11.45 15.04
C MET A 1 -18.48 11.34 15.68
N ASN A 2 -17.54 10.61 15.06
CA ASN A 2 -16.20 10.42 15.62
C ASN A 2 -15.33 11.70 15.40
N ARG A 3 -14.13 11.75 15.99
CA ARG A 3 -13.22 12.92 15.89
C ARG A 3 -12.96 13.34 14.44
N LEU A 4 -12.71 12.38 13.55
CA LEU A 4 -12.38 12.61 12.14
C LEU A 4 -13.59 13.14 11.36
N GLU A 5 -14.77 12.57 11.57
CA GLU A 5 -16.02 13.03 10.93
C GLU A 5 -16.34 14.49 11.32
N THR A 6 -16.13 14.86 12.59
CA THR A 6 -16.27 16.26 13.04
C THR A 6 -15.25 17.18 12.37
N GLU A 7 -14.01 16.72 12.23
CA GLU A 7 -12.93 17.45 11.55
C GLU A 7 -13.28 17.70 10.08
N PHE A 8 -13.70 16.66 9.36
CA PHE A 8 -14.12 16.74 7.95
C PHE A 8 -15.35 17.63 7.78
N THR A 9 -16.36 17.50 8.65
CA THR A 9 -17.55 18.36 8.62
C THR A 9 -17.19 19.83 8.84
N THR A 10 -16.29 20.12 9.77
CA THR A 10 -15.83 21.49 10.06
C THR A 10 -15.05 22.07 8.89
N ALA A 11 -14.27 21.24 8.19
CA ALA A 11 -13.54 21.62 6.99
C ALA A 11 -14.42 21.68 5.72
N GLY A 12 -15.70 21.27 5.79
CA GLY A 12 -16.59 21.23 4.64
C GLY A 12 -16.26 20.13 3.62
N ILE A 13 -15.63 19.04 4.06
CA ILE A 13 -15.21 17.91 3.23
C ILE A 13 -16.34 16.87 3.15
N ASP A 14 -16.74 16.47 1.94
CA ASP A 14 -17.72 15.39 1.74
C ASP A 14 -17.06 14.01 1.88
N PHE A 15 -17.11 13.45 3.08
CA PHE A 15 -16.57 12.11 3.37
C PHE A 15 -17.55 10.96 3.09
N SER A 16 -18.64 11.20 2.34
CA SER A 16 -19.63 10.16 2.02
C SER A 16 -19.15 9.18 0.93
N LYS A 17 -18.14 9.56 0.15
CA LYS A 17 -17.62 8.80 -1.00
C LYS A 17 -16.20 8.30 -0.77
N VAL A 18 -15.89 7.15 -1.35
CA VAL A 18 -14.50 6.66 -1.44
C VAL A 18 -13.65 7.67 -2.21
N GLY A 19 -12.36 7.77 -1.86
CA GLY A 19 -11.46 8.69 -2.55
C GLY A 19 -11.70 10.17 -2.25
N PHE A 20 -12.40 10.53 -1.17
CA PHE A 20 -12.66 11.95 -0.83
C PHE A 20 -11.40 12.79 -0.54
N TYR A 21 -10.20 12.19 -0.54
CA TYR A 21 -8.96 12.96 -0.55
C TYR A 21 -8.83 13.84 -1.81
N ASP A 22 -9.59 13.55 -2.87
CA ASP A 22 -9.72 14.40 -4.08
C ASP A 22 -10.67 15.60 -3.88
N ASP A 23 -11.39 15.70 -2.75
CA ASP A 23 -12.27 16.83 -2.45
C ASP A 23 -11.44 18.14 -2.41
N PRO A 24 -11.86 19.23 -3.08
CA PRO A 24 -11.12 20.49 -3.06
C PRO A 24 -10.81 21.02 -1.66
N ASN A 25 -11.71 20.83 -0.70
CA ASN A 25 -11.48 21.22 0.70
C ASN A 25 -10.46 20.31 1.39
N PHE A 26 -10.41 19.03 1.04
CA PHE A 26 -9.37 18.12 1.51
C PHE A 26 -8.00 18.57 0.98
N LEU A 27 -7.90 18.88 -0.30
CA LEU A 27 -6.66 19.37 -0.92
C LEU A 27 -6.18 20.69 -0.28
N ILE A 28 -7.09 21.60 0.07
CA ILE A 28 -6.74 22.82 0.82
C ILE A 28 -6.15 22.48 2.19
N CYS A 29 -6.73 21.50 2.90
CA CYS A 29 -6.20 21.03 4.18
C CYS A 29 -4.83 20.36 4.03
N GLU A 30 -4.64 19.54 3.00
CA GLU A 30 -3.37 18.87 2.69
C GLU A 30 -2.26 19.87 2.33
N GLN A 31 -2.56 20.88 1.53
CA GLN A 31 -1.59 21.94 1.19
C GLN A 31 -1.08 22.69 2.43
N ARG A 32 -1.92 22.82 3.48
CA ARG A 32 -1.54 23.43 4.76
C ARG A 32 -0.83 22.45 5.68
N ASN A 33 -1.15 21.16 5.57
CA ASN A 33 -0.57 20.09 6.37
C ASN A 33 -0.31 18.88 5.48
N HIS A 34 0.95 18.70 5.06
CA HIS A 34 1.38 17.59 4.22
C HIS A 34 1.13 16.19 4.82
N ARG A 35 0.72 16.10 6.10
CA ARG A 35 0.31 14.86 6.76
C ARG A 35 -1.20 14.63 6.76
N TYR A 36 -1.99 15.48 6.09
CA TYR A 36 -3.45 15.38 6.11
C TYR A 36 -3.95 14.05 5.51
N LEU A 37 -3.22 13.45 4.57
CA LEU A 37 -3.51 12.08 4.09
C LEU A 37 -3.50 11.03 5.21
N GLU A 38 -2.75 11.23 6.29
CA GLU A 38 -2.80 10.35 7.46
C GLU A 38 -4.20 10.35 8.10
N THR A 39 -4.97 11.45 8.02
CA THR A 39 -6.33 11.52 8.57
C THR A 39 -7.33 10.74 7.72
N TYR A 40 -7.18 10.77 6.39
CA TYR A 40 -7.95 9.93 5.47
C TYR A 40 -7.68 8.44 5.73
N ALA A 41 -6.41 8.04 5.81
CA ALA A 41 -6.06 6.65 6.09
C ALA A 41 -6.54 6.18 7.47
N GLU A 42 -6.45 7.03 8.50
CA GLU A 42 -7.02 6.76 9.83
C GLU A 42 -8.55 6.59 9.76
N TYR A 43 -9.23 7.39 8.93
CA TYR A 43 -10.67 7.26 8.70
C TYR A 43 -11.01 5.92 8.06
N VAL A 44 -10.32 5.53 6.98
CA VAL A 44 -10.51 4.22 6.33
C VAL A 44 -10.29 3.07 7.31
N LEU A 45 -9.24 3.13 8.15
CA LEU A 45 -8.94 2.09 9.14
C LEU A 45 -9.99 1.98 10.24
N THR A 46 -10.53 3.10 10.72
CA THR A 46 -11.38 3.14 11.92
C THR A 46 -12.88 3.19 11.61
N LYS A 47 -13.25 3.41 10.34
CA LYS A 47 -14.64 3.37 9.88
C LYS A 47 -15.26 2.01 10.16
N LYS A 48 -16.52 2.03 10.60
CA LYS A 48 -17.33 0.82 10.70
C LYS A 48 -17.92 0.50 9.33
N TYR A 49 -17.66 -0.71 8.86
CA TYR A 49 -18.17 -1.21 7.59
C TYR A 49 -19.39 -2.09 7.81
N ALA A 50 -20.35 -2.01 6.90
CA ALA A 50 -21.50 -2.91 6.90
C ALA A 50 -21.04 -4.35 6.62
N PRO A 51 -21.67 -5.39 7.20
CA PRO A 51 -21.32 -6.78 6.94
C PRO A 51 -21.33 -7.13 5.44
N GLU A 52 -22.28 -6.59 4.69
CA GLU A 52 -22.43 -6.82 3.25
C GLU A 52 -21.24 -6.25 2.46
N TYR A 53 -20.70 -5.10 2.89
CA TYR A 53 -19.48 -4.53 2.32
C TYR A 53 -18.29 -5.47 2.54
N ILE A 54 -18.14 -5.99 3.76
CA ILE A 54 -17.01 -6.86 4.11
C ILE A 54 -17.07 -8.19 3.35
N GLU A 55 -18.26 -8.79 3.26
CA GLU A 55 -18.43 -10.04 2.51
C GLU A 55 -18.19 -9.85 1.00
N ARG A 56 -18.62 -8.71 0.43
CA ARG A 56 -18.29 -8.36 -0.95
C ARG A 56 -16.79 -8.16 -1.13
N ALA A 57 -16.15 -7.40 -0.24
CA ALA A 57 -14.73 -7.09 -0.28
C ALA A 57 -13.86 -8.35 -0.22
N LYS A 58 -14.17 -9.30 0.66
CA LYS A 58 -13.44 -10.58 0.78
C LYS A 58 -13.39 -11.39 -0.52
N LYS A 59 -14.40 -11.26 -1.37
CA LYS A 59 -14.51 -11.99 -2.63
C LYS A 59 -13.93 -11.20 -3.80
N GLU A 60 -14.36 -9.95 -3.96
CA GLU A 60 -14.06 -9.16 -5.16
C GLU A 60 -12.66 -8.55 -5.13
N ILE A 61 -12.14 -8.13 -3.97
CA ILE A 61 -10.81 -7.51 -3.91
C ILE A 61 -9.70 -8.49 -4.32
N PRO A 62 -9.63 -9.74 -3.80
CA PRO A 62 -8.62 -10.70 -4.26
C PRO A 62 -8.77 -11.05 -5.75
N PHE A 63 -10.01 -11.07 -6.26
CA PHE A 63 -10.26 -11.32 -7.68
C PHE A 63 -9.71 -10.19 -8.56
N ILE A 64 -10.01 -8.94 -8.23
CA ILE A 64 -9.47 -7.75 -8.90
C ILE A 64 -7.94 -7.72 -8.80
N ALA A 65 -7.40 -7.95 -7.60
CA ALA A 65 -5.97 -8.02 -7.34
C ALA A 65 -5.26 -9.05 -8.22
N ASN A 66 -5.84 -10.25 -8.36
CA ASN A 66 -5.31 -11.30 -9.22
C ASN A 66 -5.28 -10.87 -10.69
N LEU A 67 -6.37 -10.30 -11.21
CA LEU A 67 -6.43 -9.84 -12.61
C LEU A 67 -5.38 -8.78 -12.90
N LEU A 68 -5.21 -7.80 -12.01
CA LEU A 68 -4.24 -6.74 -12.18
C LEU A 68 -2.80 -7.26 -12.05
N ASN A 69 -2.55 -8.21 -11.14
CA ASN A 69 -1.25 -8.89 -11.01
C ASN A 69 -0.92 -9.73 -12.25
N GLU A 70 -1.89 -10.42 -12.86
CA GLU A 70 -1.69 -11.15 -14.11
C GLU A 70 -1.23 -10.23 -15.24
N GLU A 71 -1.81 -9.03 -15.36
CA GLU A 71 -1.35 -8.04 -16.33
C GLU A 71 0.07 -7.56 -16.01
N LEU A 72 0.40 -7.30 -14.74
CA LEU A 72 1.77 -6.92 -14.34
C LEU A 72 2.79 -8.02 -14.72
N ILE A 73 2.45 -9.28 -14.49
CA ILE A 73 3.30 -10.42 -14.86
C ILE A 73 3.49 -10.48 -16.38
N LYS A 74 2.43 -10.25 -17.17
CA LYS A 74 2.50 -10.24 -18.64
C LYS A 74 3.36 -9.10 -19.18
N ASP A 75 3.31 -7.93 -18.54
CA ASP A 75 4.18 -6.79 -18.90
C ASP A 75 5.65 -7.09 -18.65
N GLY A 76 5.95 -7.95 -17.66
CA GLY A 76 7.31 -8.36 -17.30
C GLY A 76 8.12 -7.27 -16.60
N ARG A 77 7.53 -6.10 -16.33
CA ARG A 77 8.17 -5.01 -15.60
C ARG A 77 8.44 -5.39 -14.16
N LEU A 78 9.64 -5.06 -13.71
CA LEU A 78 10.07 -5.22 -12.32
C LEU A 78 10.05 -3.87 -11.60
N GLY A 79 9.87 -3.88 -10.28
CA GLY A 79 9.96 -2.68 -9.44
C GLY A 79 8.79 -1.70 -9.57
N ALA A 80 7.63 -2.14 -10.08
CA ALA A 80 6.47 -1.30 -10.35
C ALA A 80 5.53 -1.12 -9.14
N CYS A 81 6.03 -1.17 -7.91
CA CYS A 81 5.21 -1.20 -6.70
C CYS A 81 4.34 0.05 -6.52
N ILE A 82 4.90 1.23 -6.82
CA ILE A 82 4.18 2.52 -6.74
C ILE A 82 3.03 2.52 -7.75
N ASP A 83 3.38 2.33 -9.02
CA ASP A 83 2.47 2.39 -10.14
C ASP A 83 1.30 1.41 -10.02
N ILE A 84 1.58 0.15 -9.70
CA ILE A 84 0.53 -0.88 -9.57
C ILE A 84 -0.37 -0.63 -8.36
N SER A 85 0.17 -0.05 -7.28
CA SER A 85 -0.62 0.30 -6.09
C SER A 85 -1.55 1.49 -6.36
N ILE A 86 -1.10 2.48 -7.13
CA ILE A 86 -1.95 3.59 -7.60
C ILE A 86 -3.07 3.03 -8.49
N GLY A 87 -2.71 2.17 -9.45
CA GLY A 87 -3.70 1.54 -10.34
C GLY A 87 -4.77 0.76 -9.57
N LEU A 88 -4.34 -0.09 -8.64
CA LEU A 88 -5.23 -0.85 -7.77
C LEU A 88 -6.13 0.07 -6.93
N SER A 89 -5.56 1.09 -6.28
CA SER A 89 -6.31 2.06 -5.45
C SER A 89 -7.47 2.69 -6.23
N ARG A 90 -7.19 3.17 -7.45
CA ARG A 90 -8.20 3.79 -8.31
C ARG A 90 -9.25 2.79 -8.78
N ILE A 91 -8.87 1.57 -9.15
CA ILE A 91 -9.83 0.51 -9.51
C ILE A 91 -10.76 0.19 -8.33
N LEU A 92 -10.19 0.03 -7.13
CA LEU A 92 -10.96 -0.24 -5.92
C LEU A 92 -11.96 0.89 -5.61
N GLU A 93 -11.57 2.15 -5.81
CA GLU A 93 -12.46 3.30 -5.67
C GLU A 93 -13.62 3.28 -6.67
N GLN A 94 -13.38 2.93 -7.93
CA GLN A 94 -14.45 2.80 -8.93
C GLN A 94 -15.48 1.72 -8.53
N GLU A 95 -15.04 0.64 -7.89
CA GLU A 95 -15.90 -0.43 -7.36
C GLU A 95 -16.50 -0.10 -5.97
N GLY A 96 -16.23 1.09 -5.44
CA GLY A 96 -16.76 1.57 -4.16
C GLY A 96 -16.09 0.94 -2.94
N PHE A 97 -14.85 0.45 -3.06
CA PHE A 97 -14.06 -0.05 -1.94
C PHE A 97 -13.17 1.05 -1.35
N TRP A 98 -13.36 1.27 -0.05
CA TRP A 98 -12.50 2.15 0.74
C TRP A 98 -11.11 1.55 0.82
N ASN A 99 -10.11 2.36 0.49
CA ASN A 99 -8.72 1.95 0.54
C ASN A 99 -7.81 3.17 0.74
N TYR A 100 -6.54 2.91 1.08
CA TYR A 100 -5.47 3.90 1.09
C TYR A 100 -4.13 3.23 0.74
N ILE A 101 -3.12 4.04 0.40
CA ILE A 101 -1.81 3.57 -0.06
C ILE A 101 -0.74 3.86 1.02
N PRO A 102 -0.35 2.87 1.84
CA PRO A 102 0.89 2.95 2.60
C PRO A 102 2.12 3.03 1.70
N LYS A 103 3.09 3.83 2.13
CA LYS A 103 4.47 3.78 1.63
C LYS A 103 5.43 3.58 2.79
N GLY A 104 6.43 2.74 2.60
CA GLY A 104 7.40 2.49 3.65
C GLY A 104 8.41 1.40 3.32
N SER A 105 8.76 0.61 4.33
CA SER A 105 9.78 -0.43 4.22
C SER A 105 9.17 -1.83 4.21
N LEU A 106 9.84 -2.74 3.52
CA LEU A 106 9.52 -4.16 3.51
C LEU A 106 10.76 -4.98 3.87
N THR A 107 10.64 -5.83 4.89
CA THR A 107 11.67 -6.83 5.23
C THR A 107 11.12 -8.22 4.92
N ILE A 108 11.89 -9.03 4.20
CA ILE A 108 11.50 -10.40 3.81
C ILE A 108 12.50 -11.40 4.40
N ASP A 109 12.01 -12.24 5.30
CA ASP A 109 12.77 -13.34 5.91
C ASP A 109 12.44 -14.66 5.23
N PHE A 110 13.47 -15.34 4.71
CA PHE A 110 13.34 -16.61 4.02
C PHE A 110 13.71 -17.77 4.96
N PRO A 111 13.10 -18.96 4.81
CA PRO A 111 13.52 -20.13 5.56
C PRO A 111 15.01 -20.39 5.40
N ALA A 112 15.70 -20.72 6.50
CA ALA A 112 17.14 -21.00 6.49
C ALA A 112 17.54 -22.09 5.46
N ALA A 113 16.63 -23.05 5.21
CA ALA A 113 16.82 -24.11 4.21
C ALA A 113 17.03 -23.59 2.77
N THR A 114 16.52 -22.41 2.44
CA THR A 114 16.68 -21.78 1.12
C THR A 114 18.08 -21.21 0.88
N LYS A 115 18.83 -20.93 1.97
CA LYS A 115 20.10 -20.19 1.95
C LYS A 115 20.00 -18.78 1.34
N ILE A 116 18.79 -18.27 1.14
CA ILE A 116 18.54 -16.91 0.67
C ILE A 116 18.68 -15.96 1.85
N GLN A 117 19.47 -14.91 1.67
CA GLN A 117 19.60 -13.87 2.67
C GLN A 117 18.32 -13.04 2.75
N LYS A 118 18.03 -12.56 3.96
CA LYS A 118 16.98 -11.57 4.21
C LYS A 118 17.05 -10.42 3.22
N LYS A 119 15.91 -10.04 2.66
CA LYS A 119 15.80 -8.90 1.74
C LYS A 119 15.21 -7.71 2.47
N PHE A 120 15.68 -6.54 2.08
CA PHE A 120 15.26 -5.27 2.65
C PHE A 120 14.96 -4.28 1.54
N PHE A 121 13.83 -3.59 1.69
CA PHE A 121 13.42 -2.46 0.89
C PHE A 121 13.36 -1.27 1.84
N TYR A 122 14.46 -0.53 1.93
CA TYR A 122 14.65 0.55 2.91
C TYR A 122 13.97 1.84 2.47
N THR A 123 13.28 2.52 3.39
CA THR A 123 12.81 3.90 3.18
C THR A 123 13.98 4.92 3.18
N ALA A 124 15.08 4.62 3.87
CA ALA A 124 16.24 5.49 3.89
C ALA A 124 17.49 4.77 3.40
N ASN A 125 17.92 5.11 2.18
CA ASN A 125 19.18 4.70 1.60
C ASN A 125 20.16 5.89 1.55
N PHE A 126 21.46 5.65 1.40
CA PHE A 126 22.52 6.67 1.41
C PHE A 126 22.15 7.94 0.61
N GLY A 127 21.77 9.02 1.32
CA GLY A 127 21.33 10.30 0.74
C GLY A 127 19.96 10.31 0.06
N ASN A 128 19.33 9.14 -0.16
CA ASN A 128 18.04 8.99 -0.83
C ASN A 128 16.97 8.53 0.17
N PHE A 129 15.99 9.40 0.39
CA PHE A 129 14.90 9.20 1.35
C PHE A 129 13.57 9.06 0.60
N ASP A 130 13.40 7.93 -0.08
CA ASP A 130 12.18 7.58 -0.82
C ASP A 130 11.51 6.34 -0.22
N ALA A 131 10.27 6.05 -0.61
CA ALA A 131 9.62 4.82 -0.16
C ALA A 131 10.39 3.59 -0.66
N GLY A 132 10.76 2.68 0.24
CA GLY A 132 11.38 1.41 -0.14
C GLY A 132 10.39 0.50 -0.87
N HIS A 133 9.13 0.52 -0.44
CA HIS A 133 8.04 -0.26 -1.01
C HIS A 133 6.68 0.42 -0.81
N VAL A 134 5.72 0.09 -1.67
CA VAL A 134 4.35 0.63 -1.67
C VAL A 134 3.36 -0.51 -1.84
N TRP A 135 2.27 -0.46 -1.08
CA TRP A 135 1.19 -1.44 -1.12
C TRP A 135 -0.15 -0.74 -0.88
N VAL A 136 -1.25 -1.49 -0.94
CA VAL A 136 -2.61 -0.98 -0.69
C VAL A 136 -3.18 -1.62 0.58
N VAL A 137 -3.98 -0.86 1.32
CA VAL A 137 -4.82 -1.38 2.40
C VAL A 137 -6.26 -1.11 2.03
N ALA A 138 -7.10 -2.15 2.03
CA ALA A 138 -8.53 -2.04 1.74
C ALA A 138 -9.30 -3.01 2.65
N PRO A 139 -10.08 -2.53 3.63
CA PRO A 139 -10.75 -3.40 4.60
C PRO A 139 -11.60 -4.50 3.93
N PRO A 140 -11.48 -5.76 4.36
CA PRO A 140 -10.80 -6.22 5.59
C PRO A 140 -9.30 -6.54 5.43
N PHE A 141 -8.70 -6.31 4.26
CA PHE A 141 -7.29 -6.61 4.02
C PHE A 141 -6.39 -5.52 4.61
N THR A 142 -5.42 -5.94 5.41
CA THR A 142 -4.40 -5.09 6.02
C THR A 142 -3.17 -4.95 5.14
N VAL A 143 -2.99 -5.84 4.16
CA VAL A 143 -1.95 -5.75 3.13
C VAL A 143 -2.48 -6.31 1.81
N ILE A 144 -2.44 -5.50 0.76
CA ILE A 144 -2.59 -5.93 -0.63
C ILE A 144 -1.35 -5.50 -1.41
N ASP A 145 -0.53 -6.46 -1.81
CA ASP A 145 0.74 -6.22 -2.49
C ASP A 145 0.81 -7.04 -3.77
N LEU A 146 0.69 -6.35 -4.90
CA LEU A 146 0.66 -6.98 -6.22
C LEU A 146 2.05 -7.13 -6.84
N SER A 147 3.10 -6.66 -6.18
CA SER A 147 4.43 -6.49 -6.79
C SER A 147 5.54 -7.20 -6.04
N VAL A 148 5.24 -7.85 -4.92
CA VAL A 148 6.24 -8.46 -4.04
C VAL A 148 7.15 -9.42 -4.81
N LYS A 149 6.60 -10.26 -5.68
CA LYS A 149 7.41 -11.19 -6.49
C LYS A 149 8.09 -10.53 -7.69
N GLN A 150 7.51 -9.43 -8.19
CA GLN A 150 7.99 -8.67 -9.33
C GLN A 150 9.00 -7.57 -8.93
N GLN A 151 9.73 -7.76 -7.82
CA GLN A 151 10.87 -6.91 -7.47
C GLN A 151 12.16 -7.43 -8.13
N PRO A 152 13.16 -6.56 -8.40
CA PRO A 152 14.40 -6.94 -9.09
C PRO A 152 15.38 -7.67 -8.16
N TYR A 153 15.01 -8.89 -7.76
CA TYR A 153 15.87 -9.75 -6.95
C TYR A 153 17.10 -10.21 -7.74
N GLN A 154 18.27 -10.17 -7.09
CA GLN A 154 19.55 -10.63 -7.67
C GLN A 154 19.76 -12.15 -7.53
N ASP A 155 18.90 -12.82 -6.76
CA ASP A 155 18.92 -14.26 -6.51
C ASP A 155 17.54 -14.88 -6.72
N LYS A 156 17.37 -16.14 -6.32
CA LYS A 156 16.13 -16.91 -6.51
C LYS A 156 15.01 -16.55 -5.53
N ALA A 157 15.08 -15.42 -4.82
CA ALA A 157 14.07 -14.98 -3.86
C ALA A 157 12.65 -14.98 -4.44
N ALA A 158 12.49 -14.53 -5.69
CA ALA A 158 11.19 -14.53 -6.38
C ALA A 158 10.52 -15.90 -6.45
N GLU A 159 11.28 -17.00 -6.52
CA GLU A 159 10.75 -18.37 -6.63
C GLU A 159 9.98 -18.79 -5.36
N TYR A 160 10.27 -18.18 -4.22
CA TYR A 160 9.66 -18.48 -2.92
C TYR A 160 8.53 -17.54 -2.54
N LEU A 161 8.32 -16.47 -3.32
CA LEU A 161 7.31 -15.46 -3.04
C LEU A 161 5.98 -15.78 -3.76
N PRO A 162 4.83 -15.47 -3.13
CA PRO A 162 3.53 -15.54 -3.80
C PRO A 162 3.48 -14.49 -4.92
N ASN A 163 2.68 -14.73 -5.96
CA ASN A 163 2.55 -13.78 -7.07
C ASN A 163 2.01 -12.41 -6.59
N PHE A 164 1.08 -12.42 -5.65
CA PHE A 164 0.58 -11.26 -4.93
C PHE A 164 0.16 -11.66 -3.51
N ILE A 165 -0.06 -10.68 -2.64
CA ILE A 165 -0.54 -10.86 -1.27
C ILE A 165 -1.87 -10.14 -1.12
N CYS A 166 -2.87 -10.82 -0.55
CA CYS A 166 -4.10 -10.24 0.00
C CYS A 166 -4.29 -10.78 1.42
N SER A 167 -3.67 -10.13 2.39
CA SER A 167 -3.64 -10.59 3.78
C SER A 167 -4.60 -9.79 4.66
N THR A 168 -5.29 -10.50 5.56
CA THR A 168 -6.05 -9.91 6.67
C THR A 168 -5.27 -10.02 7.99
N SER A 169 -3.95 -10.17 7.94
CA SER A 169 -3.12 -10.34 9.14
C SER A 169 -3.22 -9.11 10.05
N GLU A 170 -3.49 -9.36 11.33
CA GLU A 170 -3.46 -8.34 12.39
C GLU A 170 -2.23 -8.51 13.28
N ILE A 171 -1.29 -9.37 12.91
CA ILE A 171 -0.08 -9.65 13.69
C ILE A 171 0.83 -8.43 13.61
N GLY A 172 0.82 -7.64 14.69
CA GLY A 172 1.74 -6.52 14.86
C GLY A 172 3.18 -7.00 15.01
N THR A 173 4.12 -6.27 14.39
CA THR A 173 5.56 -6.51 14.55
C THR A 173 6.27 -5.22 14.96
N LYS A 174 7.45 -5.35 15.56
CA LYS A 174 8.25 -4.18 15.95
C LYS A 174 9.12 -3.76 14.76
N ALA A 175 8.99 -2.51 14.35
CA ALA A 175 9.92 -1.87 13.43
C ALA A 175 11.22 -1.48 14.17
N ASN A 176 12.36 -1.80 13.58
CA ASN A 176 13.68 -1.36 14.05
C ASN A 176 14.33 -0.46 13.01
N ASP A 177 15.31 0.35 13.42
CA ASP A 177 16.10 1.20 12.51
C ASP A 177 16.64 0.39 11.33
N SER A 178 17.13 -0.82 11.59
CA SER A 178 17.69 -1.72 10.55
C SER A 178 16.67 -2.30 9.59
N ASP A 179 15.37 -2.13 9.83
CA ASP A 179 14.31 -2.49 8.88
C ASP A 179 13.96 -1.32 7.95
N ILE A 180 14.23 -0.08 8.38
CA ILE A 180 13.82 1.15 7.70
C ILE A 180 15.00 1.83 7.00
N ILE A 181 16.18 1.73 7.60
CA ILE A 181 17.39 2.47 7.23
C ILE A 181 18.45 1.46 6.83
N SER A 182 18.98 1.65 5.62
CA SER A 182 20.15 0.90 5.14
C SER A 182 21.35 1.06 6.09
N PRO A 183 22.26 0.08 6.17
CA PRO A 183 23.51 0.23 6.92
C PRO A 183 24.28 1.50 6.56
N GLU A 184 24.36 1.83 5.26
CA GLU A 184 25.00 3.04 4.74
C GLU A 184 24.27 4.31 5.19
N GLY A 185 22.93 4.28 5.18
CA GLY A 185 22.09 5.35 5.70
C GLY A 185 22.30 5.59 7.20
N ILE A 186 22.47 4.52 8.00
CA ILE A 186 22.79 4.64 9.43
C ILE A 186 24.15 5.29 9.62
N VAL A 187 25.17 4.89 8.85
CA VAL A 187 26.50 5.51 8.90
C VAL A 187 26.42 6.99 8.52
N TYR A 188 25.74 7.30 7.41
CA TYR A 188 25.53 8.68 6.95
C TYR A 188 24.86 9.54 8.02
N MET A 189 23.76 9.06 8.62
CA MET A 189 23.05 9.76 9.69
C MET A 189 23.96 10.05 10.89
N LYS A 190 24.73 9.06 11.34
CA LYS A 190 25.68 9.22 12.44
C LYS A 190 26.76 10.26 12.13
N MET A 191 27.30 10.25 10.91
CA MET A 191 28.29 11.25 10.47
C MET A 191 27.75 12.68 10.47
N HIS A 192 26.43 12.85 10.30
CA HIS A 192 25.75 14.14 10.33
C HIS A 192 25.10 14.48 11.68
N GLY A 193 25.41 13.72 12.75
CA GLY A 193 24.90 13.96 14.10
C GLY A 193 23.41 13.59 14.30
N ILE A 194 22.82 12.84 13.37
CA ILE A 194 21.45 12.34 13.48
C ILE A 194 21.46 11.05 14.30
N ASN A 195 21.11 11.17 15.59
CA ASN A 195 21.13 10.06 16.55
C ASN A 195 19.81 9.28 16.66
N ASN A 196 18.72 9.81 16.09
CA ASN A 196 17.40 9.17 16.10
C ASN A 196 16.86 9.09 14.66
N GLY A 197 17.28 8.03 13.95
CA GLY A 197 17.00 7.86 12.53
C GLY A 197 15.50 7.72 12.23
N MET A 198 14.76 6.96 13.04
CA MET A 198 13.31 6.81 12.87
C MET A 198 12.57 8.14 12.97
N ASN A 199 12.84 8.95 14.01
CA ASN A 199 12.18 10.27 14.11
C ASN A 199 12.64 11.25 13.04
N HIS A 200 13.85 11.09 12.49
CA HIS A 200 14.31 11.89 11.35
C HIS A 200 13.53 11.54 10.07
N ILE A 201 13.29 10.26 9.81
CA ILE A 201 12.52 9.79 8.64
C ILE A 201 11.05 10.13 8.79
N LYS A 202 10.49 9.89 9.98
CA LYS A 202 9.09 10.14 10.28
C LYS A 202 8.95 10.84 11.62
N PRO A 203 8.75 12.17 11.62
CA PRO A 203 8.38 12.90 12.84
C PRO A 203 7.12 12.28 13.49
N ASP A 204 7.12 12.28 14.82
CA ASP A 204 6.07 11.68 15.66
C ASP A 204 5.87 10.18 15.39
N TRP A 205 6.98 9.44 15.22
CA TRP A 205 6.98 8.02 14.90
C TRP A 205 6.13 7.19 15.87
N LYS A 206 6.17 7.50 17.17
CA LYS A 206 5.44 6.77 18.20
C LYS A 206 3.93 6.94 18.02
N GLU A 207 3.47 8.17 17.84
CA GLU A 207 2.08 8.52 17.59
C GLU A 207 1.60 7.92 16.26
N PHE A 208 2.47 7.91 15.25
CA PHE A 208 2.19 7.31 13.95
C PHE A 208 1.97 5.80 14.05
N LEU A 209 2.84 5.06 14.75
CA LEU A 209 2.74 3.61 14.93
C LEU A 209 1.52 3.16 15.74
N VAL A 210 0.96 4.03 16.60
CA VAL A 210 -0.31 3.74 17.28
C VAL A 210 -1.45 3.56 16.28
N LYS A 211 -1.44 4.36 15.20
CA LYS A 211 -2.46 4.34 14.14
C LYS A 211 -2.12 3.32 13.06
N PHE A 212 -0.88 3.34 12.58
CA PHE A 212 -0.39 2.53 11.47
C PHE A 212 0.66 1.55 11.98
N LYS A 213 0.18 0.45 12.58
CA LYS A 213 1.04 -0.60 13.12
C LYS A 213 1.81 -1.27 11.98
N SER A 214 3.07 -1.65 12.24
CA SER A 214 3.79 -2.55 11.35
C SER A 214 3.16 -3.94 11.39
N ILE A 215 2.96 -4.55 10.22
CA ILE A 215 2.24 -5.82 10.07
C ILE A 215 3.19 -6.90 9.60
N GLU A 216 3.07 -8.08 10.20
CA GLU A 216 3.73 -9.31 9.74
C GLU A 216 2.75 -10.17 8.95
N VAL A 217 3.13 -10.57 7.75
CA VAL A 217 2.42 -11.53 6.90
C VAL A 217 3.28 -12.77 6.75
N LYS A 218 2.68 -13.95 6.90
CA LYS A 218 3.35 -15.24 6.69
C LYS A 218 2.68 -15.93 5.52
N GLU A 219 3.44 -16.15 4.44
CA GLU A 219 2.95 -16.77 3.22
C GLU A 219 4.06 -17.67 2.65
N ASN A 220 3.76 -18.89 2.23
CA ASN A 220 4.74 -19.85 1.68
C ASN A 220 6.00 -20.06 2.55
N ASN A 221 5.86 -20.06 3.88
CA ASN A 221 6.95 -20.10 4.87
C ASN A 221 7.92 -18.89 4.83
N VAL A 222 7.62 -17.87 4.05
CA VAL A 222 8.32 -16.59 4.06
C VAL A 222 7.62 -15.66 5.04
N VAL A 223 8.40 -14.87 5.77
CA VAL A 223 7.87 -13.84 6.68
C VAL A 223 8.11 -12.46 6.08
N LEU A 224 7.05 -11.71 5.84
CA LEU A 224 7.09 -10.37 5.30
C LEU A 224 6.68 -9.37 6.37
N LYS A 225 7.52 -8.37 6.61
CA LYS A 225 7.24 -7.29 7.56
C LYS A 225 7.02 -5.99 6.80
N TYR A 226 5.78 -5.52 6.81
CA TYR A 226 5.36 -4.27 6.21
C TYR A 226 5.40 -3.16 7.26
N ILE A 227 6.26 -2.15 7.03
CA ILE A 227 6.48 -1.04 7.97
C ILE A 227 6.10 0.25 7.28
N THR A 228 4.90 0.76 7.57
CA THR A 228 4.45 2.04 7.05
C THR A 228 5.31 3.16 7.61
N THR A 229 5.84 4.03 6.74
CA THR A 229 6.53 5.27 7.14
C THR A 229 5.84 6.52 6.62
N GLY A 230 4.86 6.38 5.74
CA GLY A 230 4.00 7.46 5.30
C GLY A 230 2.77 6.92 4.57
N ILE A 231 1.85 7.83 4.27
CA ILE A 231 0.67 7.57 3.45
C ILE A 231 0.84 8.31 2.12
N SER A 232 0.36 7.70 1.05
CA SER A 232 0.25 8.29 -0.28
C SER A 232 -1.19 8.22 -0.74
N ALA A 233 -1.50 9.00 -1.77
CA ALA A 233 -2.71 8.88 -2.56
C ALA A 233 -2.34 9.03 -4.04
N PRO A 234 -3.15 8.48 -4.95
CA PRO A 234 -3.14 8.90 -6.35
C PRO A 234 -3.36 10.41 -6.46
N ASP A 235 -2.56 11.08 -7.26
CA ASP A 235 -2.63 12.53 -7.52
C ASP A 235 -3.58 12.90 -8.67
N MET A 236 -4.04 11.89 -9.41
CA MET A 236 -4.81 12.02 -10.63
C MET A 236 -5.97 11.02 -10.67
N PRO A 237 -7.11 11.36 -11.31
CA PRO A 237 -8.21 10.43 -11.49
C PRO A 237 -7.78 9.28 -12.42
N ILE A 238 -8.51 8.16 -12.39
CA ILE A 238 -8.10 6.90 -13.06
C ILE A 238 -7.81 7.07 -14.55
N GLU A 239 -8.53 7.97 -15.24
CA GLU A 239 -8.37 8.26 -16.67
C GLU A 239 -7.02 8.90 -17.00
N LYS A 240 -6.36 9.49 -16.00
CA LYS A 240 -5.09 10.21 -16.15
C LYS A 240 -3.91 9.49 -15.49
N VAL A 241 -4.13 8.29 -14.95
CA VAL A 241 -3.05 7.44 -14.42
C VAL A 241 -2.32 6.80 -15.61
N GLU A 242 -1.39 7.56 -16.20
CA GLU A 242 -0.59 7.13 -17.36
C GLU A 242 0.80 6.59 -16.97
N THR A 243 1.23 6.78 -15.72
CA THR A 243 2.57 6.35 -15.24
C THR A 243 2.75 4.84 -15.36
N LEU A 244 1.67 4.10 -15.13
CA LEU A 244 1.60 2.68 -15.39
C LEU A 244 0.98 2.38 -16.75
N ARG A 245 1.83 1.93 -17.68
CA ARG A 245 1.40 1.22 -18.89
C ARG A 245 1.73 -0.26 -18.74
N VAL A 246 0.77 -1.07 -18.32
CA VAL A 246 0.92 -2.52 -18.20
C VAL A 246 0.52 -3.19 -19.51
N SER A 247 1.44 -3.89 -20.15
CA SER A 247 1.24 -4.52 -21.45
C SER A 247 0.74 -3.51 -22.50
N GLY A 248 1.25 -2.27 -22.43
CA GLY A 248 0.86 -1.15 -23.30
C GLY A 248 -0.43 -0.42 -22.90
N ARG A 249 -1.18 -0.93 -21.91
CA ARG A 249 -2.46 -0.36 -21.46
C ARG A 249 -2.32 0.50 -20.21
N ILE A 250 -3.02 1.64 -20.17
CA ILE A 250 -3.15 2.44 -18.94
C ILE A 250 -4.18 1.81 -17.99
N THR A 251 -4.17 2.21 -16.71
CA THR A 251 -5.03 1.63 -15.66
C THR A 251 -6.51 1.58 -16.06
N ILE A 252 -7.04 2.67 -16.64
CA ILE A 252 -8.46 2.73 -17.05
C ILE A 252 -8.80 1.75 -18.18
N GLU A 253 -7.87 1.47 -19.08
CA GLU A 253 -8.07 0.48 -20.15
C GLU A 253 -8.09 -0.94 -19.56
N ILE A 254 -7.18 -1.25 -18.62
CA ILE A 254 -7.21 -2.53 -17.89
C ILE A 254 -8.53 -2.68 -17.13
N TYR A 255 -8.99 -1.62 -16.48
CA TYR A 255 -10.25 -1.61 -15.75
C TYR A 255 -11.43 -1.92 -16.67
N ASN A 256 -11.56 -1.19 -17.77
CA ASN A 256 -12.70 -1.31 -18.68
C ASN A 256 -12.68 -2.61 -19.51
N ASP A 257 -11.50 -3.01 -20.01
CA ASP A 257 -11.41 -4.09 -20.99
C ASP A 257 -11.25 -5.47 -20.33
N ILE A 258 -10.74 -5.52 -19.10
CA ILE A 258 -10.38 -6.77 -18.42
C ILE A 258 -11.16 -6.94 -17.13
N ILE A 259 -11.11 -5.95 -16.24
CA ILE A 259 -11.66 -6.09 -14.88
C ILE A 259 -13.18 -6.05 -14.91
N ILE A 260 -13.80 -5.04 -15.52
CA ILE A 260 -15.27 -4.92 -15.56
C ILE A 260 -15.94 -6.17 -16.15
N PRO A 261 -15.56 -6.67 -17.35
CA PRO A 261 -16.21 -7.84 -17.94
C PRO A 261 -16.09 -9.07 -17.05
N LYS A 262 -14.89 -9.37 -16.56
CA LYS A 262 -14.63 -10.54 -15.73
C LYS A 262 -15.27 -10.43 -14.34
N LEU A 263 -15.32 -9.23 -13.76
CA LEU A 263 -15.96 -9.00 -12.47
C LEU A 263 -17.47 -9.14 -12.57
N LYS A 264 -18.08 -8.72 -13.68
CA LYS A 264 -19.50 -8.95 -13.96
C LYS A 264 -19.81 -10.45 -14.03
N GLU A 265 -19.04 -11.22 -14.79
CA GLU A 265 -19.17 -12.68 -14.86
C GLU A 265 -18.97 -13.35 -13.48
N PHE A 266 -17.98 -12.88 -12.72
CA PHE A 266 -17.74 -13.34 -11.35
C PHE A 266 -18.94 -13.08 -10.43
N ARG A 267 -19.56 -11.90 -10.52
CA ARG A 267 -20.75 -11.56 -9.75
C ARG A 267 -21.96 -12.43 -10.14
N GLU A 268 -22.16 -12.67 -11.43
CA GLU A 268 -23.27 -13.50 -11.95
C GLU A 268 -23.14 -14.98 -11.55
N SER A 269 -21.92 -15.51 -11.48
CA SER A 269 -21.64 -16.91 -11.11
C SER A 269 -21.65 -17.19 -9.60
N ASN A 270 -21.67 -16.14 -8.77
CA ASN A 270 -21.67 -16.23 -7.31
C ASN A 270 -22.94 -15.66 -6.64
N GLN A 271 -23.97 -15.37 -7.44
CA GLN A 271 -25.35 -15.11 -7.00
C GLN A 271 -26.13 -16.42 -6.87
#